data_AF-A0A397BI84-F1
#
_entry.id   AF-A0A397BI84-F1
#
_cell.length_a   1.000
_cell.length_b   1.000
_cell.length_c   1.000
_cell.angle_alpha   90.00
_cell.angle_beta   90.00
_cell.angle_gamma   90.00
#
_symmetry.space_group_name_H-M   'P 1'
#
loop_
_entity.id
_entity.type
_entity.pdbx_description
1 polymer ?
#
loop_
_entity_poly.entity_id
_entity_poly.type
_entity_poly.pdbx_seq_one_letter_code
_entity_poly.pdbx_strand_id
1 'polypeptide(L)'
;MFLGCLGEEGWDVFALHYKLQAPLNTVIPDAAMAEYLQMFSFLFKVKRVEYSLSTCWGRDMNLVHLISNKLPHAVAIMHRGNLVRSQMIHFTTNLHNYIMFEVLDGSWHSLVKDVTNATHLDALIDAHYGYLERIKANAFILDANQELLRALKGIFDTILTFSKVQEAIYTTAVREGQLVNRHERLGKVAWTGTEERPTSALDATGALVRQMHTIATDFQTQMVSFLDLLKQQAL
;
A
#
# COMPACT_ATOMS: atom_id res chain seq x y z
N MET A 1 -23.81 3.27 13.61
CA MET A 1 -24.74 3.16 12.47
C MET A 1 -23.87 3.00 11.22
N PHE A 2 -23.55 1.76 10.87
CA PHE A 2 -22.70 1.43 9.73
C PHE A 2 -23.60 1.19 8.52
N LEU A 3 -23.67 2.14 7.60
CA LEU A 3 -24.21 1.92 6.28
C LEU A 3 -23.11 1.27 5.44
N GLY A 4 -23.25 -0.03 5.25
CA GLY A 4 -22.36 -0.84 4.42
C GLY A 4 -22.43 -0.42 2.96
N CYS A 5 -21.28 -0.03 2.43
CA CYS A 5 -20.99 -0.01 1.00
C CYS A 5 -20.40 -1.38 0.62
N LEU A 6 -20.97 -2.05 -0.37
CA LEU A 6 -20.40 -3.27 -0.96
C LEU A 6 -19.01 -2.95 -1.53
N GLY A 7 -17.95 -3.32 -0.81
CA GLY A 7 -16.57 -3.15 -1.28
C GLY A 7 -15.48 -3.22 -0.21
N GLU A 8 -15.81 -3.21 1.08
CA GLU A 8 -14.78 -3.27 2.13
C GLU A 8 -14.24 -4.69 2.28
N GLU A 9 -13.03 -4.89 1.74
CA GLU A 9 -12.15 -5.98 2.09
C GLU A 9 -12.01 -6.05 3.63
N GLY A 10 -12.04 -7.24 4.24
CA GLY A 10 -11.97 -7.41 5.71
C GLY A 10 -10.77 -6.76 6.41
N TRP A 11 -9.80 -6.26 5.63
CA TRP A 11 -8.72 -5.38 6.05
C TRP A 11 -9.19 -4.06 6.67
N ASP A 12 -10.30 -3.48 6.22
CA ASP A 12 -10.77 -2.17 6.71
C ASP A 12 -11.59 -2.29 8.03
N VAL A 13 -11.99 -3.52 8.38
CA VAL A 13 -12.76 -3.84 9.60
C VAL A 13 -11.85 -4.36 10.73
N PHE A 14 -10.60 -4.72 10.43
CA PHE A 14 -9.68 -5.26 11.42
C PHE A 14 -9.21 -4.18 12.40
N ALA A 15 -9.47 -4.41 13.68
CA ALA A 15 -9.05 -3.53 14.77
C ALA A 15 -8.51 -4.36 15.94
N LEU A 16 -7.47 -3.85 16.60
CA LEU A 16 -6.96 -4.41 17.84
C LEU A 16 -7.46 -3.55 19.00
N HIS A 17 -8.10 -4.18 19.98
CA HIS A 17 -8.51 -3.52 21.21
C HIS A 17 -7.77 -4.15 22.39
N TYR A 18 -7.04 -3.31 23.13
CA TYR A 18 -6.34 -3.73 24.33
C TYR A 18 -7.09 -3.26 25.57
N LYS A 19 -7.72 -4.19 26.28
CA LYS A 19 -8.51 -3.87 27.47
C LYS A 19 -7.62 -3.86 28.71
N LEU A 20 -7.30 -2.67 29.20
CA LEU A 20 -6.59 -2.50 30.46
C LEU A 20 -7.53 -2.62 31.66
N GLN A 21 -7.05 -3.31 32.69
CA GLN A 21 -7.73 -3.41 33.99
C GLN A 21 -7.02 -2.53 35.01
N ALA A 22 -7.74 -2.23 36.10
CA ALA A 22 -7.13 -1.58 37.26
C ALA A 22 -5.96 -2.41 37.80
N PRO A 23 -4.85 -1.76 38.23
CA PRO A 23 -4.69 -0.31 38.38
C PRO A 23 -4.10 0.41 37.15
N LEU A 24 -3.79 -0.32 36.06
CA LEU A 24 -3.04 0.24 34.93
C LEU A 24 -3.86 1.23 34.08
N ASN A 25 -5.18 1.07 34.06
CA ASN A 25 -6.10 1.98 33.40
C ASN A 25 -6.13 3.40 34.03
N THR A 26 -5.59 3.58 35.24
CA THR A 26 -5.40 4.90 35.85
C THR A 26 -4.30 5.70 35.14
N VAL A 27 -3.25 5.03 34.66
CA VAL A 27 -2.14 5.67 33.94
C VAL A 27 -2.45 5.77 32.45
N ILE A 28 -3.06 4.73 31.88
CA ILE A 28 -3.40 4.64 30.46
C ILE A 28 -4.92 4.53 30.35
N PRO A 29 -5.64 5.66 30.22
CA PRO A 29 -7.09 5.66 30.19
C PRO A 29 -7.64 5.15 28.86
N ASP A 30 -8.94 4.83 28.83
CA ASP A 30 -9.63 4.37 27.62
C ASP A 30 -9.57 5.40 26.47
N ALA A 31 -9.45 6.70 26.79
CA ALA A 31 -9.23 7.75 25.80
C ALA A 31 -7.92 7.54 25.02
N ALA A 32 -6.84 7.17 25.71
CA ALA A 32 -5.56 6.86 25.07
C ALA A 32 -5.64 5.60 24.19
N MET A 33 -6.48 4.62 24.54
CA MET A 33 -6.71 3.44 23.70
C MET A 33 -7.36 3.78 22.36
N ALA A 34 -8.21 4.81 22.31
CA ALA A 34 -8.76 5.31 21.05
C ALA A 34 -7.67 5.90 20.15
N GLU A 35 -6.71 6.61 20.74
CA GLU A 35 -5.55 7.16 20.00
C GLU A 35 -4.63 6.06 19.48
N TYR A 36 -4.36 5.04 20.30
CA TYR A 36 -3.62 3.85 19.86
C TYR A 36 -4.32 3.14 18.70
N LEU A 37 -5.65 3.03 18.72
CA LEU A 37 -6.41 2.44 17.63
C LEU A 37 -6.28 3.27 16.34
N GLN A 38 -6.30 4.60 16.44
CA GLN A 38 -6.09 5.49 15.30
C GLN A 38 -4.69 5.29 14.68
N MET A 39 -3.66 5.26 15.53
CA MET A 39 -2.27 4.99 15.12
C MET A 39 -2.12 3.60 14.50
N PHE A 40 -2.70 2.58 15.14
CA PHE A 40 -2.71 1.21 14.64
C PHE A 40 -3.36 1.14 13.25
N SER A 41 -4.52 1.77 13.07
CA SER A 41 -5.24 1.75 11.78
C SER A 41 -4.39 2.35 10.65
N PHE A 42 -3.66 3.43 10.94
CA PHE A 42 -2.74 4.04 9.99
C PHE A 42 -1.56 3.10 9.67
N LEU A 43 -0.86 2.59 10.68
CA LEU A 43 0.27 1.66 10.52
C LEU A 43 -0.13 0.38 9.79
N PHE A 44 -1.33 -0.12 10.08
CA PHE A 44 -1.89 -1.31 9.46
C PHE A 44 -2.14 -1.07 7.96
N LYS A 45 -2.65 0.11 7.58
CA LYS A 45 -2.80 0.47 6.16
C LYS A 45 -1.45 0.57 5.45
N VAL A 46 -0.42 1.16 6.08
CA VAL A 46 0.96 1.17 5.54
C VAL A 46 1.43 -0.27 5.31
N LYS A 47 1.26 -1.14 6.31
CA LYS A 47 1.71 -2.54 6.21
C LYS A 47 0.96 -3.34 5.15
N ARG A 48 -0.35 -3.10 4.98
CA ARG A 48 -1.18 -3.69 3.92
C ARG A 48 -0.65 -3.32 2.53
N VAL A 49 -0.32 -2.05 2.31
CA VAL A 49 0.24 -1.57 1.02
C VAL A 49 1.57 -2.26 0.72
N GLU A 50 2.48 -2.29 1.70
CA GLU A 50 3.78 -2.96 1.59
C GLU A 50 3.64 -4.47 1.28
N TYR A 51 2.74 -5.14 2.00
CA TYR A 51 2.43 -6.55 1.80
C TYR A 51 1.83 -6.83 0.40
N SER A 52 0.91 -5.99 -0.05
CA SER A 52 0.28 -6.12 -1.37
C SER A 52 1.30 -5.99 -2.50
N LEU A 53 2.24 -5.04 -2.39
CA LEU A 53 3.33 -4.89 -3.36
C LEU A 53 4.30 -6.10 -3.36
N SER A 54 4.61 -6.63 -2.18
CA SER A 54 5.55 -7.75 -2.00
C SER A 54 4.98 -9.09 -2.51
N THR A 55 3.71 -9.36 -2.22
CA THR A 55 3.02 -10.58 -2.65
C THR A 55 2.87 -10.67 -4.16
N CYS A 56 2.60 -9.54 -4.83
CA CYS A 56 2.56 -9.52 -6.28
C CYS A 56 3.91 -9.89 -6.90
N TRP A 57 5.03 -9.40 -6.35
CA TRP A 57 6.36 -9.66 -6.91
C TRP A 57 6.76 -11.14 -6.96
N GLY A 58 6.51 -11.89 -5.87
CA GLY A 58 6.88 -13.31 -5.80
C GLY A 58 6.16 -14.18 -6.83
N ARG A 59 4.91 -13.83 -7.15
CA ARG A 59 4.12 -14.51 -8.18
C ARG A 59 4.63 -14.15 -9.58
N ASP A 60 4.99 -12.90 -9.81
CA ASP A 60 5.31 -12.38 -11.14
C ASP A 60 6.62 -12.89 -11.72
N MET A 61 7.67 -13.06 -10.89
CA MET A 61 8.97 -13.54 -11.37
C MET A 61 8.88 -14.91 -12.02
N ASN A 62 8.06 -15.81 -11.47
CA ASN A 62 7.84 -17.14 -12.05
C ASN A 62 7.02 -17.09 -13.36
N LEU A 63 6.11 -16.11 -13.47
CA LEU A 63 5.22 -15.98 -14.63
C LEU A 63 5.89 -15.34 -15.83
N VAL A 64 6.77 -14.35 -15.63
CA VAL A 64 7.50 -13.71 -16.74
C VAL A 64 8.33 -14.73 -17.51
N HIS A 65 9.01 -15.66 -16.83
CA HIS A 65 9.76 -16.73 -17.49
C HIS A 65 8.88 -17.67 -18.31
N LEU A 66 7.70 -18.02 -17.80
CA LEU A 66 6.77 -18.90 -18.50
C LEU A 66 6.16 -18.25 -19.75
N ILE A 67 5.91 -16.94 -19.68
CA ILE A 67 5.16 -16.18 -20.69
C ILE A 67 6.07 -15.56 -21.75
N SER A 68 7.33 -15.23 -21.40
CA SER A 68 8.26 -14.50 -22.29
C SER A 68 8.42 -15.15 -23.66
N ASN A 69 8.52 -16.48 -23.72
CA ASN A 69 8.68 -17.21 -24.98
C ASN A 69 7.39 -17.34 -25.80
N LYS A 70 6.22 -17.05 -25.20
CA LYS A 70 4.90 -17.33 -25.79
C LYS A 70 4.10 -16.08 -26.11
N LEU A 71 4.27 -15.00 -25.35
CA LEU A 71 3.58 -13.71 -25.55
C LEU A 71 4.59 -12.55 -25.51
N PRO A 72 5.43 -12.38 -26.55
CA PRO A 72 6.48 -11.34 -26.56
C PRO A 72 5.92 -9.92 -26.43
N HIS A 73 4.70 -9.66 -26.93
CA HIS A 73 4.03 -8.36 -26.81
C HIS A 73 3.63 -8.03 -25.35
N ALA A 74 3.32 -9.03 -24.53
CA ALA A 74 2.95 -8.83 -23.13
C ALA A 74 4.17 -8.52 -22.25
N VAL A 75 5.37 -8.92 -22.67
CA VAL A 75 6.62 -8.68 -21.92
C VAL A 75 6.88 -7.19 -21.72
N ALA A 76 6.68 -6.37 -22.75
CA ALA A 76 6.87 -4.93 -22.65
C ALA A 76 5.92 -4.29 -21.62
N ILE A 77 4.67 -4.75 -21.56
CA ILE A 77 3.66 -4.27 -20.60
C ILE A 77 4.03 -4.69 -19.18
N MET A 78 4.41 -5.95 -18.99
CA MET A 78 4.85 -6.45 -17.68
C MET A 78 6.09 -5.70 -17.18
N HIS A 79 7.06 -5.45 -18.06
CA HIS A 79 8.25 -4.67 -17.73
C HIS A 79 7.89 -3.25 -17.27
N ARG A 80 7.00 -2.56 -17.99
CA ARG A 80 6.51 -1.24 -17.59
C ARG A 80 5.80 -1.28 -16.23
N GLY A 81 4.96 -2.28 -15.99
CA GLY A 81 4.33 -2.50 -14.68
C GLY A 81 5.37 -2.70 -13.56
N ASN A 82 6.44 -3.46 -13.82
CA ASN A 82 7.51 -3.68 -12.85
C ASN A 82 8.28 -2.40 -12.51
N LEU A 83 8.49 -1.50 -13.47
CA LEU A 83 9.11 -0.19 -13.22
C LEU A 83 8.25 0.66 -12.27
N VAL A 84 6.94 0.75 -12.54
CA VAL A 84 5.99 1.49 -11.70
C VAL A 84 5.94 0.89 -10.30
N ARG A 85 5.89 -0.45 -10.20
CA ARG A 85 5.97 -1.15 -8.91
C ARG A 85 7.22 -0.77 -8.14
N SER A 86 8.39 -0.78 -8.78
CA SER A 86 9.66 -0.47 -8.13
C SER A 86 9.62 0.91 -7.47
N GLN A 87 9.01 1.89 -8.15
CA GLN A 87 8.79 3.23 -7.58
C GLN A 87 7.85 3.20 -6.36
N MET A 88 6.74 2.48 -6.44
CA MET A 88 5.79 2.32 -5.33
C MET A 88 6.41 1.60 -4.12
N ILE A 89 7.22 0.56 -4.36
CA ILE A 89 7.97 -0.14 -3.31
C ILE A 89 8.97 0.82 -2.66
N HIS A 90 9.77 1.54 -3.45
CA HIS A 90 10.74 2.48 -2.92
C HIS A 90 10.07 3.56 -2.05
N PHE A 91 8.94 4.12 -2.50
CA PHE A 91 8.16 5.07 -1.71
C PHE A 91 7.67 4.43 -0.39
N THR A 92 7.00 3.29 -0.47
CA THR A 92 6.37 2.63 0.69
C THR A 92 7.42 2.20 1.71
N THR A 93 8.55 1.64 1.26
CA THR A 93 9.65 1.22 2.15
C THR A 93 10.28 2.41 2.87
N ASN A 94 10.54 3.53 2.16
CA ASN A 94 11.08 4.72 2.81
C ASN A 94 10.12 5.30 3.84
N LEU A 95 8.82 5.36 3.51
CA LEU A 95 7.80 5.80 4.45
C LEU A 95 7.71 4.88 5.69
N HIS A 96 7.71 3.57 5.47
CA HIS A 96 7.69 2.59 6.56
C HIS A 96 8.90 2.76 7.48
N ASN A 97 10.09 2.89 6.90
CA ASN A 97 11.34 3.07 7.66
C ASN A 97 11.33 4.38 8.46
N TYR A 98 10.86 5.49 7.86
CA TYR A 98 10.69 6.76 8.58
C TYR A 98 9.78 6.58 9.79
N ILE A 99 8.60 5.96 9.61
CA ILE A 99 7.66 5.76 10.71
C ILE A 99 8.25 4.86 11.80
N MET A 100 8.94 3.77 11.43
CA MET A 100 9.52 2.85 12.41
C MET A 100 10.68 3.46 13.19
N PHE A 101 11.65 4.07 12.51
CA PHE A 101 12.89 4.51 13.14
C PHE A 101 12.84 5.94 13.66
N GLU A 102 12.30 6.88 12.88
CA GLU A 102 12.29 8.29 13.31
C GLU A 102 11.10 8.59 14.22
N VAL A 103 9.92 8.07 13.87
CA VAL A 103 8.69 8.38 14.63
C VAL A 103 8.55 7.49 15.85
N LEU A 104 8.45 6.17 15.66
CA LEU A 104 8.13 5.24 16.74
C LEU A 104 9.32 5.04 17.68
N ASP A 105 10.49 4.68 17.15
CA ASP A 105 11.68 4.42 17.98
C ASP A 105 12.17 5.71 18.67
N GLY A 106 12.19 6.86 17.97
CA GLY A 106 12.51 8.16 18.56
C GLY A 106 11.55 8.58 19.68
N SER A 107 10.23 8.41 19.47
CA SER A 107 9.24 8.69 20.51
C SER A 107 9.36 7.73 21.70
N TRP A 108 9.65 6.45 21.44
CA TRP A 108 9.84 5.43 22.47
C TRP A 108 11.05 5.74 23.37
N HIS A 109 12.19 6.09 22.79
CA HIS A 109 13.37 6.50 23.56
C HIS A 109 13.07 7.70 24.48
N SER A 110 12.29 8.66 23.96
CA SER A 110 11.87 9.82 24.74
C SER A 110 10.94 9.40 25.89
N LEU A 111 9.96 8.54 25.63
CA LEU A 111 9.07 8.00 26.66
C LEU A 111 9.85 7.29 27.77
N VAL A 112 10.78 6.39 27.43
CA VAL A 112 11.57 5.64 28.43
C VAL A 112 12.35 6.61 29.33
N LYS A 113 12.95 7.65 28.74
CA LYS A 113 13.64 8.70 29.50
C LYS A 113 12.68 9.46 30.42
N ASP A 114 11.54 9.91 29.88
CA ASP A 114 10.56 10.70 30.62
C ASP A 114 9.96 9.89 31.79
N VAL A 115 9.61 8.62 31.55
CA VAL A 115 9.11 7.66 32.55
C VAL A 115 10.16 7.38 33.63
N THR A 116 11.42 7.21 33.27
CA THR A 116 12.50 6.92 34.24
C THR A 116 12.77 8.12 35.16
N ASN A 117 12.55 9.35 34.68
CA ASN A 117 12.72 10.58 35.46
C ASN A 117 11.44 11.02 36.20
N ALA A 118 10.31 10.36 35.97
CA ALA A 118 9.04 10.70 36.60
C ALA A 118 9.09 10.39 38.11
N THR A 119 8.77 11.37 38.93
CA THR A 119 8.84 11.27 40.40
C THR A 119 7.48 10.94 41.05
N HIS A 120 6.38 11.10 40.32
CA HIS A 120 5.02 10.86 40.79
C HIS A 120 4.11 10.37 39.64
N LEU A 121 2.90 9.92 39.99
CA LEU A 121 1.95 9.33 39.04
C LEU A 121 1.56 10.30 37.92
N ASP A 122 1.28 11.57 38.25
CA ASP A 122 0.89 12.55 37.23
C ASP A 122 2.00 12.79 36.20
N ALA A 123 3.28 12.78 36.61
CA ALA A 123 4.40 12.90 35.69
C ALA A 123 4.49 11.69 34.74
N LEU A 124 4.10 10.49 35.21
CA LEU A 124 4.02 9.30 34.36
C LEU A 124 2.89 9.42 33.32
N ILE A 125 1.74 9.95 33.74
CA ILE A 125 0.59 10.21 32.87
C ILE A 125 0.96 11.24 31.80
N ASP A 126 1.59 12.34 32.19
CA ASP A 126 2.04 13.39 31.27
C ASP A 126 3.10 12.88 30.28
N ALA A 127 4.05 12.05 30.74
CA ALA A 127 5.05 11.41 29.89
C ALA A 127 4.39 10.52 28.82
N HIS A 128 3.36 9.77 29.21
CA HIS A 128 2.58 8.92 28.30
C HIS A 128 1.79 9.74 27.28
N TYR A 129 1.08 10.79 27.70
CA TYR A 129 0.39 11.69 26.78
C TYR A 129 1.36 12.35 25.80
N GLY A 130 2.50 12.85 26.29
CA GLY A 130 3.54 13.42 25.45
C GLY A 130 4.12 12.43 24.43
N TYR A 131 4.19 11.15 24.76
CA TYR A 131 4.57 10.10 23.81
C TYR A 131 3.56 9.94 22.67
N LEU A 132 2.25 9.89 22.98
CA LEU A 132 1.21 9.77 21.95
C LEU A 132 1.14 11.01 21.06
N GLU A 133 1.25 12.20 21.65
CA GLU A 133 1.30 13.46 20.90
C GLU A 133 2.49 13.51 19.93
N ARG A 134 3.68 13.10 20.38
CA ARG A 134 4.88 13.02 19.51
C ARG A 134 4.67 12.09 18.33
N ILE A 135 4.06 10.93 18.53
CA ILE A 135 3.75 10.02 17.42
C ILE A 135 2.71 10.63 16.48
N LYS A 136 1.61 11.17 17.00
CA LYS A 136 0.55 11.75 16.15
C LYS A 136 1.08 12.91 15.31
N ALA A 137 1.93 13.77 15.90
CA ALA A 137 2.56 14.88 15.21
C ALA A 137 3.44 14.42 14.05
N ASN A 138 4.34 13.48 14.31
CA ASN A 138 5.34 13.04 13.34
C ASN A 138 4.82 12.00 12.34
N ALA A 139 3.73 11.29 12.64
CA ALA A 139 3.09 10.32 11.73
C ALA A 139 2.02 10.93 10.82
N PHE A 140 1.89 12.27 10.78
CA PHE A 140 0.87 13.00 10.00
C PHE A 140 -0.58 12.72 10.44
N ILE A 141 -0.82 12.33 11.69
CA ILE A 141 -2.15 11.94 12.19
C ILE A 141 -2.92 13.12 12.80
N LEU A 142 -2.21 14.20 13.16
CA LEU A 142 -2.85 15.41 13.69
C LEU A 142 -3.78 16.08 12.68
N ASP A 143 -4.78 16.79 13.23
CA ASP A 143 -5.77 17.51 12.42
C ASP A 143 -5.16 18.59 11.53
N ALA A 144 -4.06 19.21 11.98
CA ALA A 144 -3.29 20.18 11.20
C ALA A 144 -2.72 19.59 9.88
N ASN A 145 -2.56 18.27 9.82
CA ASN A 145 -1.96 17.55 8.69
C ASN A 145 -3.02 16.76 7.90
N GLN A 146 -4.31 17.07 8.04
CA GLN A 146 -5.38 16.33 7.38
C GLN A 146 -5.26 16.28 5.86
N GLU A 147 -4.83 17.37 5.22
CA GLU A 147 -4.63 17.39 3.76
C GLU A 147 -3.52 16.43 3.34
N LEU A 148 -2.40 16.44 4.06
CA LEU A 148 -1.27 15.57 3.83
C LEU A 148 -1.64 14.09 4.05
N LEU A 149 -2.34 13.80 5.14
CA LEU A 149 -2.84 12.46 5.44
C LEU A 149 -3.84 11.98 4.38
N ARG A 150 -4.70 12.86 3.88
CA ARG A 150 -5.65 12.54 2.81
C ARG A 150 -4.93 12.26 1.49
N ALA A 151 -3.91 13.06 1.14
CA ALA A 151 -3.08 12.82 -0.04
C ALA A 151 -2.34 11.47 0.08
N LEU A 152 -1.75 11.18 1.24
CA LEU A 152 -1.07 9.91 1.52
C LEU A 152 -2.02 8.71 1.43
N LYS A 153 -3.23 8.81 2.01
CA LYS A 153 -4.26 7.77 1.88
C LYS A 153 -4.67 7.56 0.42
N GLY A 154 -4.76 8.63 -0.38
CA GLY A 154 -5.02 8.56 -1.81
C GLY A 154 -3.91 7.80 -2.56
N ILE A 155 -2.64 8.04 -2.24
CA ILE A 155 -1.50 7.29 -2.79
C ILE A 155 -1.63 5.80 -2.44
N PHE A 156 -1.96 5.46 -1.19
CA PHE A 156 -2.17 4.07 -0.79
C PHE A 156 -3.28 3.38 -1.59
N ASP A 157 -4.40 4.07 -1.81
CA ASP A 157 -5.53 3.52 -2.56
C ASP A 157 -5.15 3.30 -4.05
N THR A 158 -4.37 4.22 -4.63
CA THR A 158 -3.79 4.05 -5.98
C THR A 158 -2.87 2.83 -6.04
N ILE A 159 -2.00 2.63 -5.04
CA ILE A 159 -1.10 1.45 -4.97
C ILE A 159 -1.89 0.15 -4.82
N LEU A 160 -2.93 0.12 -3.99
CA LEU A 160 -3.76 -1.08 -3.85
C LEU A 160 -4.52 -1.40 -5.15
N THR A 161 -5.00 -0.37 -5.85
CA THR A 161 -5.63 -0.51 -7.17
C THR A 161 -4.63 -1.01 -8.22
N PHE A 162 -3.40 -0.50 -8.19
CA PHE A 162 -2.29 -0.98 -9.01
C PHE A 162 -2.06 -2.48 -8.82
N SER A 163 -1.94 -2.96 -7.58
CA SER A 163 -1.74 -4.38 -7.28
C SER A 163 -2.83 -5.26 -7.89
N LYS A 164 -4.10 -4.83 -7.80
CA LYS A 164 -5.26 -5.54 -8.39
C LYS A 164 -5.21 -5.58 -9.92
N VAL A 165 -4.96 -4.45 -10.57
CA VAL A 165 -4.85 -4.37 -12.05
C VAL A 165 -3.66 -5.18 -12.54
N GLN A 166 -2.55 -5.12 -11.83
CA GLN A 166 -1.36 -5.88 -12.18
C GLN A 166 -1.59 -7.38 -12.06
N GLU A 167 -2.24 -7.85 -10.99
CA GLU A 167 -2.68 -9.24 -10.86
C GLU A 167 -3.59 -9.68 -12.02
N ALA A 168 -4.53 -8.81 -12.45
CA ALA A 168 -5.39 -9.09 -13.59
C ALA A 168 -4.61 -9.22 -14.90
N ILE A 169 -3.59 -8.37 -15.12
CA ILE A 169 -2.68 -8.46 -16.27
C ILE A 169 -1.95 -9.80 -16.28
N TYR A 170 -1.36 -10.19 -15.16
CA TYR A 170 -0.62 -11.46 -15.07
C TYR A 170 -1.56 -12.67 -15.26
N THR A 171 -2.73 -12.66 -14.64
CA THR A 171 -3.71 -13.74 -14.79
C THR A 171 -4.17 -13.87 -16.24
N THR A 172 -4.40 -12.75 -16.91
CA THR A 172 -4.77 -12.73 -18.34
C THR A 172 -3.63 -13.24 -19.21
N ALA A 173 -2.39 -12.84 -18.93
CA ALA A 173 -1.22 -13.27 -19.69
C ALA A 173 -0.98 -14.78 -19.54
N VAL A 174 -1.17 -15.34 -18.35
CA VAL A 174 -1.10 -16.79 -18.13
C VAL A 174 -2.18 -17.52 -18.93
N ARG A 175 -3.42 -17.03 -18.92
CA ARG A 175 -4.53 -17.63 -19.66
C ARG A 175 -4.27 -17.63 -21.16
N GLU A 176 -3.85 -16.49 -21.73
CA GLU A 176 -3.51 -16.38 -23.15
C GLU A 176 -2.32 -17.30 -23.51
N GLY A 177 -1.29 -17.38 -22.66
CA GLY A 177 -0.14 -18.26 -22.88
C GLY A 177 -0.53 -19.75 -22.86
N GLN A 178 -1.48 -20.14 -22.00
CA GLN A 178 -2.03 -21.50 -21.98
C GLN A 178 -2.86 -21.84 -23.22
N LEU A 179 -3.60 -20.87 -23.77
CA LEU A 179 -4.34 -21.05 -25.02
C LEU A 179 -3.39 -21.29 -26.18
N VAL A 180 -2.33 -20.48 -26.32
CA VAL A 180 -1.29 -20.67 -27.34
C VAL A 180 -0.68 -22.07 -27.23
N ASN A 181 -0.30 -22.51 -26.02
CA ASN A 181 0.23 -23.86 -25.79
C ASN A 181 -0.76 -24.97 -26.18
N ARG A 182 -2.06 -24.77 -25.95
CA ARG A 182 -3.09 -25.74 -26.32
C ARG A 182 -3.25 -25.82 -27.84
N HIS A 183 -3.22 -24.69 -28.54
CA HIS A 183 -3.29 -24.64 -30.00
C HIS A 183 -2.09 -25.33 -30.65
N GLU A 184 -0.87 -25.09 -30.12
CA GLU A 184 0.35 -25.79 -30.58
C GLU A 184 0.25 -27.32 -30.39
N ARG A 185 -0.27 -27.79 -29.24
CA ARG A 185 -0.42 -29.23 -28.93
C ARG A 185 -1.50 -29.92 -29.77
N LEU A 186 -2.56 -29.21 -30.15
CA LEU A 186 -3.65 -29.76 -30.94
C LEU A 186 -3.32 -29.88 -32.44
N GLY A 187 -2.12 -29.51 -32.87
CA GLY A 187 -1.62 -29.80 -34.22
C GLY A 187 -2.45 -29.16 -35.35
N LYS A 188 -3.16 -28.06 -35.11
CA LYS A 188 -3.76 -27.28 -36.21
C LYS A 188 -2.64 -26.57 -36.97
N VAL A 189 -2.18 -27.25 -38.02
CA VAL A 189 -1.36 -26.74 -39.11
C VAL A 189 -2.00 -25.48 -39.70
N ALA A 190 -1.15 -24.50 -40.01
CA ALA A 190 -1.40 -23.28 -40.77
C ALA A 190 -2.74 -23.25 -41.53
N TRP A 191 -3.66 -22.40 -41.08
CA TRP A 191 -4.65 -21.82 -41.99
C TRP A 191 -4.02 -20.59 -42.63
N THR A 192 -3.75 -20.73 -43.93
CA THR A 192 -3.48 -19.64 -44.86
C THR A 192 -4.69 -18.71 -44.89
N GLY A 193 -4.48 -17.42 -44.61
CA GLY A 193 -5.42 -16.35 -44.94
C GLY A 193 -6.00 -15.65 -43.72
N THR A 194 -5.46 -14.46 -43.41
CA THR A 194 -6.17 -13.32 -42.82
C THR A 194 -7.22 -13.61 -41.74
N GLU A 195 -6.90 -14.44 -40.73
CA GLU A 195 -7.62 -14.38 -39.46
C GLU A 195 -6.94 -13.31 -38.61
N GLU A 196 -7.59 -12.16 -38.46
CA GLU A 196 -7.16 -11.12 -37.52
C GLU A 196 -6.95 -11.78 -36.15
N ARG A 197 -5.77 -11.57 -35.57
CA ARG A 197 -5.49 -12.03 -34.21
C ARG A 197 -6.63 -11.53 -33.30
N PRO A 198 -7.31 -12.42 -32.53
CA PRO A 198 -8.34 -11.97 -31.62
C PRO A 198 -7.76 -10.92 -30.69
N THR A 199 -8.47 -9.79 -30.56
CA THR A 199 -8.02 -8.62 -29.81
C THR A 199 -7.64 -9.06 -28.39
N SER A 200 -6.36 -8.93 -28.04
CA SER A 200 -5.88 -9.32 -26.72
C SER A 200 -6.21 -8.21 -25.73
N ALA A 201 -6.62 -8.59 -24.52
CA ALA A 201 -6.78 -7.64 -23.43
C ALA A 201 -5.44 -7.02 -22.99
N LEU A 202 -4.32 -7.59 -23.46
CA LEU A 202 -2.94 -7.16 -23.29
C LEU A 202 -2.37 -6.47 -24.53
N ASP A 203 -3.19 -6.08 -25.50
CA ASP A 203 -2.75 -5.17 -26.56
C ASP A 203 -2.62 -3.74 -26.01
N ALA A 204 -1.88 -2.88 -26.72
CA ALA A 204 -1.63 -1.50 -26.27
C ALA A 204 -2.92 -0.67 -26.04
N THR A 205 -4.00 -1.03 -26.73
CA THR A 205 -5.34 -0.42 -26.59
C THR A 205 -6.24 -1.15 -25.58
N GLY A 206 -5.76 -2.26 -25.02
CA GLY A 206 -6.47 -3.08 -24.03
C GLY A 206 -6.86 -2.27 -22.79
N ALA A 207 -8.01 -2.60 -22.21
CA ALA A 207 -8.53 -1.89 -21.04
C ALA A 207 -7.56 -1.95 -19.84
N LEU A 208 -6.93 -3.10 -19.60
CA LEU A 208 -5.97 -3.29 -18.51
C LEU A 208 -4.70 -2.46 -18.70
N VAL A 209 -4.20 -2.35 -19.93
CA VAL A 209 -3.00 -1.57 -20.26
C VAL A 209 -3.27 -0.08 -20.08
N ARG A 210 -4.44 0.39 -20.51
CA ARG A 210 -4.87 1.78 -20.28
C ARG A 210 -5.03 2.10 -18.79
N GLN A 211 -5.68 1.21 -18.03
CA GLN A 211 -5.80 1.36 -16.57
C GLN A 211 -4.42 1.43 -15.90
N MET A 212 -3.49 0.54 -16.27
CA MET A 212 -2.11 0.57 -15.77
C MET A 212 -1.41 1.90 -16.07
N HIS A 213 -1.61 2.45 -17.27
CA HIS A 213 -1.04 3.74 -17.63
C HIS A 213 -1.64 4.89 -16.81
N THR A 214 -2.96 4.94 -16.67
CA THR A 214 -3.66 5.93 -15.84
C THR A 214 -3.15 5.89 -14.40
N ILE A 215 -3.11 4.70 -13.79
CA ILE A 215 -2.61 4.51 -12.42
C ILE A 215 -1.16 5.01 -12.27
N ALA A 216 -0.30 4.75 -13.26
CA ALA A 216 1.07 5.22 -13.23
C ALA A 216 1.16 6.75 -13.27
N THR A 217 0.36 7.40 -14.12
CA THR A 217 0.28 8.86 -14.19
C THR A 217 -0.29 9.45 -12.92
N ASP A 218 -1.39 8.90 -12.41
CA ASP A 218 -2.04 9.34 -11.18
C ASP A 218 -1.08 9.24 -9.99
N PHE A 219 -0.36 8.12 -9.85
CA PHE A 219 0.65 7.94 -8.82
C PHE A 219 1.75 9.00 -8.90
N GLN A 220 2.26 9.29 -10.11
CA GLN A 220 3.29 10.33 -10.28
C GLN A 220 2.77 11.72 -9.90
N THR A 221 1.57 12.09 -10.35
CA THR A 221 0.95 13.38 -10.01
C THR A 221 0.69 13.50 -8.51
N GLN A 222 0.15 12.44 -7.88
CA GLN A 222 -0.07 12.39 -6.44
C GLN A 222 1.24 12.51 -5.67
N MET A 223 2.31 11.84 -6.11
CA MET A 223 3.64 11.92 -5.49
C MET A 223 4.21 13.34 -5.54
N VAL A 224 4.14 14.02 -6.69
CA VAL A 224 4.60 15.41 -6.82
C VAL A 224 3.80 16.33 -5.91
N SER A 225 2.46 16.23 -5.94
CA SER A 225 1.59 17.02 -5.07
C SER A 225 1.87 16.77 -3.59
N PHE A 226 2.09 15.52 -3.19
CA PHE A 226 2.42 15.15 -1.81
C PHE A 226 3.76 15.75 -1.37
N LEU A 227 4.78 15.69 -2.22
CA LEU A 227 6.09 16.29 -1.92
C LEU A 227 6.01 17.82 -1.81
N ASP A 228 5.18 18.47 -2.61
CA ASP A 228 5.01 19.92 -2.53
C ASP A 228 4.23 20.34 -1.27
N LEU A 229 3.21 19.56 -0.86
CA LEU A 229 2.54 19.73 0.43
C LEU A 229 3.53 19.56 1.60
N LEU A 230 4.40 18.54 1.55
CA LEU A 230 5.44 18.34 2.56
C LEU A 230 6.39 19.55 2.68
N LYS A 231 6.82 20.11 1.54
CA LYS A 231 7.71 21.28 1.55
C LYS A 231 7.04 22.51 2.15
N GLN A 232 5.74 22.71 1.90
CA GLN A 232 4.99 23.85 2.44
C GLN A 232 4.83 23.77 3.96
N GLN A 233 4.79 22.56 4.53
CA GLN A 233 4.73 22.37 5.99
C GLN A 233 6.11 22.41 6.68
N ALA A 234 7.20 22.27 5.91
CA ALA A 234 8.56 22.34 6.42
C ALA A 234 9.15 23.77 6.45
N LEU A 235 8.44 24.74 5.86
CA LEU A 235 8.75 26.18 5.85
C LEU A 235 7.91 26.91 6.89
#